data_AF-A0A496Z0M6-F1
#
_entry.id   AF-A0A496Z0M6-F1
#
_cell.length_a   1.000
_cell.length_b   1.000
_cell.length_c   1.000
_cell.angle_alpha   90.00
_cell.angle_beta   90.00
_cell.angle_gamma   90.00
#
_symmetry.space_group_name_H-M   'P 1'
#
loop_
_entity.id
_entity.type
_entity.pdbx_description
1 polymer ?
#
loop_
_entity_poly.entity_id
_entity_poly.type
_entity_poly.pdbx_seq_one_letter_code
_entity_poly.pdbx_strand_id
1 'polypeptide(L)'
;SYWKGQKYFVELWIEKDALRGFFEPYARRYRVNLVVCRGYPSVTRLREAKEQRHVPSDVKYVVLYFGDFDPSGEDIFRWINEELKPYNIEVHKVALTKEQVIRYKLPPMIPKKSDPRYKKYVAKYGEVAVELDALHPAILRDIIRKSILKYMDIHKRLEVEIGEGIEYEAYRVVDEVLRDIRRKLEEIAAKKIREEINIVLPKVYSRLLEALEKGEELRLEQLYNREGVMQLVKEELKKVI
;
A
#
# COMPACT_ATOMS: atom_id res chain seq x y z
N SER A 1 -8.79 -5.67 -8.03
CA SER A 1 -9.10 -4.89 -6.81
C SER A 1 -10.18 -5.60 -6.02
N TYR A 2 -10.00 -5.76 -4.70
CA TYR A 2 -10.95 -6.47 -3.84
C TYR A 2 -12.35 -5.84 -3.83
N TRP A 3 -12.44 -4.51 -3.99
CA TRP A 3 -13.68 -3.75 -3.85
C TRP A 3 -14.47 -3.58 -5.15
N LYS A 4 -13.93 -4.02 -6.30
CA LYS A 4 -14.61 -3.86 -7.59
C LYS A 4 -15.93 -4.65 -7.59
N GLY A 5 -17.03 -3.98 -7.91
CA GLY A 5 -18.36 -4.59 -7.94
C GLY A 5 -18.91 -4.98 -6.56
N GLN A 6 -18.32 -4.49 -5.46
CA GLN A 6 -18.89 -4.63 -4.12
C GLN A 6 -19.90 -3.51 -3.84
N LYS A 7 -20.82 -3.76 -2.90
CA LYS A 7 -21.88 -2.80 -2.50
C LYS A 7 -21.32 -1.56 -1.80
N TYR A 8 -20.13 -1.65 -1.24
CA TYR A 8 -19.54 -0.61 -0.41
C TYR A 8 -18.19 -0.15 -0.96
N PHE A 9 -17.93 1.15 -0.83
CA PHE A 9 -16.62 1.75 -1.01
C PHE A 9 -16.14 2.25 0.36
N VAL A 10 -15.04 1.70 0.86
CA VAL A 10 -14.63 1.86 2.27
C VAL A 10 -13.31 2.59 2.38
N GLU A 11 -13.23 3.52 3.33
CA GLU A 11 -12.00 4.26 3.65
C GLU A 11 -11.69 4.28 5.14
N LEU A 12 -10.40 4.37 5.46
CA LEU A 12 -9.91 4.59 6.81
C LEU A 12 -9.52 6.04 6.96
N TRP A 13 -10.09 6.72 7.95
CA TRP A 13 -9.80 8.12 8.24
C TRP A 13 -9.22 8.22 9.65
N ILE A 14 -8.01 8.77 9.76
CA ILE A 14 -7.32 8.92 11.04
C ILE A 14 -7.02 10.40 11.30
N GLU A 15 -7.09 10.83 12.56
CA GLU A 15 -6.78 12.23 12.91
C GLU A 15 -5.26 12.47 13.05
N LYS A 16 -4.57 11.55 13.72
CA LYS A 16 -3.16 11.71 14.13
C LYS A 16 -2.23 11.15 13.05
N ASP A 17 -1.45 12.01 12.41
CA ASP A 17 -0.48 11.61 11.36
C ASP A 17 0.60 10.64 11.88
N ALA A 18 0.92 10.72 13.19
CA ALA A 18 1.85 9.79 13.83
C ALA A 18 1.39 8.31 13.77
N LEU A 19 0.08 8.06 13.62
CA LEU A 19 -0.46 6.70 13.49
C LEU A 19 -0.47 6.20 12.05
N ARG A 20 -0.11 7.02 11.06
CA ARG A 20 -0.09 6.63 9.64
C ARG A 20 0.66 5.33 9.41
N GLY A 21 1.90 5.23 9.90
CA GLY A 21 2.74 4.04 9.72
C GLY A 21 2.15 2.76 10.35
N PHE A 22 1.31 2.91 11.38
CA PHE A 22 0.57 1.78 11.95
C PHE A 22 -0.59 1.35 11.05
N PHE A 23 -1.33 2.29 10.47
CA PHE A 23 -2.52 2.00 9.65
C PHE A 23 -2.20 1.54 8.22
N GLU A 24 -1.11 2.04 7.63
CA GLU A 24 -0.72 1.77 6.23
C GLU A 24 -0.64 0.29 5.87
N PRO A 25 0.00 -0.60 6.66
CA PRO A 25 0.04 -2.02 6.35
C PRO A 25 -1.35 -2.66 6.25
N TYR A 26 -2.31 -2.21 7.08
CA TYR A 26 -3.67 -2.72 7.06
C TYR A 26 -4.47 -2.13 5.90
N ALA A 27 -4.33 -0.83 5.64
CA ALA A 27 -4.94 -0.18 4.49
C ALA A 27 -4.53 -0.87 3.18
N ARG A 28 -3.22 -1.13 3.02
CA ARG A 28 -2.66 -1.89 1.89
C ARG A 28 -3.18 -3.32 1.84
N ARG A 29 -3.19 -4.03 2.98
CA ARG A 29 -3.68 -5.42 3.06
C ARG A 29 -5.12 -5.58 2.58
N TYR A 30 -5.99 -4.62 2.89
CA TYR A 30 -7.39 -4.66 2.48
C TYR A 30 -7.69 -3.82 1.23
N ARG A 31 -6.66 -3.20 0.62
CA ARG A 31 -6.78 -2.31 -0.53
C ARG A 31 -7.82 -1.19 -0.33
N VAL A 32 -7.83 -0.61 0.86
CA VAL A 32 -8.65 0.56 1.22
C VAL A 32 -7.78 1.80 1.28
N ASN A 33 -8.36 2.97 1.00
CA ASN A 33 -7.63 4.23 1.12
C ASN A 33 -7.47 4.62 2.59
N LEU A 34 -6.30 5.17 2.92
CA LEU A 34 -6.02 5.80 4.20
C LEU A 34 -5.97 7.32 4.02
N VAL A 35 -6.80 8.03 4.76
CA VAL A 35 -6.87 9.50 4.79
C VAL A 35 -6.44 9.99 6.17
N VAL A 36 -5.51 10.95 6.20
CA VAL A 36 -5.07 11.60 7.44
C VAL A 36 -5.67 13.00 7.53
N CYS A 37 -6.52 13.21 8.51
CA CYS A 37 -7.20 14.46 8.83
C CYS A 37 -6.45 15.16 9.96
N ARG A 38 -5.56 16.11 9.67
CA ARG A 38 -4.84 16.87 10.71
C ARG A 38 -5.80 17.86 11.41
N GLY A 39 -6.70 17.36 12.25
CA GLY A 39 -7.84 18.11 12.78
C GLY A 39 -9.02 18.14 11.80
N TYR A 40 -9.69 19.29 11.68
CA TYR A 40 -10.81 19.48 10.74
C TYR A 40 -10.31 19.36 9.29
N PRO A 41 -10.79 18.37 8.51
CA PRO A 41 -10.44 18.31 7.09
C PRO A 41 -11.06 19.50 6.36
N SER A 42 -10.39 20.04 5.32
CA SER A 42 -10.99 21.10 4.52
C SER A 42 -12.17 20.58 3.70
N VAL A 43 -13.20 21.40 3.53
CA VAL A 43 -14.37 21.09 2.66
C VAL A 43 -13.92 20.75 1.24
N THR A 44 -12.88 21.41 0.74
CA THR A 44 -12.24 21.09 -0.55
C THR A 44 -11.70 19.66 -0.59
N ARG A 45 -11.00 19.20 0.46
CA ARG A 45 -10.54 17.80 0.54
C ARG A 45 -11.70 16.80 0.58
N LEU A 46 -12.77 17.13 1.29
CA LEU A 46 -13.99 16.29 1.34
C LEU A 46 -14.61 16.16 -0.06
N ARG A 47 -14.64 17.26 -0.81
CA ARG A 47 -15.16 17.32 -2.18
C ARG A 47 -14.25 16.60 -3.19
N GLU A 48 -12.94 16.82 -3.12
CA GLU A 48 -11.94 16.13 -3.95
C GLU A 48 -11.97 14.61 -3.72
N ALA A 49 -12.09 14.17 -2.45
CA ALA A 49 -12.19 12.76 -2.10
C ALA A 49 -13.40 12.06 -2.76
N LYS A 50 -14.45 12.81 -3.09
CA LYS A 50 -15.61 12.32 -3.85
C LYS A 50 -15.36 12.40 -5.36
N GLU A 51 -14.99 13.57 -5.88
CA GLU A 51 -14.90 13.84 -7.32
C GLU A 51 -13.81 13.01 -8.00
N GLN A 52 -12.66 12.81 -7.35
CA GLN A 52 -11.56 12.03 -7.93
C GLN A 52 -11.83 10.52 -7.97
N ARG A 53 -12.72 10.02 -7.10
CA ARG A 53 -12.85 8.57 -6.87
C ARG A 53 -13.94 7.89 -7.67
N HIS A 54 -14.75 8.63 -8.42
CA HIS A 54 -15.72 8.10 -9.38
C HIS A 54 -16.53 6.92 -8.83
N VAL A 55 -16.98 7.03 -7.57
CA VAL A 55 -17.74 5.96 -6.92
C VAL A 55 -19.09 5.83 -7.64
N PRO A 56 -19.45 4.62 -8.13
CA PRO A 56 -20.74 4.41 -8.79
C PRO A 56 -21.91 4.81 -7.89
N SER A 57 -23.01 5.28 -8.49
CA SER A 57 -24.17 5.77 -7.74
C SER A 57 -24.89 4.70 -6.91
N ASP A 58 -24.75 3.43 -7.28
CA ASP A 58 -25.30 2.26 -6.58
C ASP A 58 -24.38 1.73 -5.45
N VAL A 59 -23.16 2.27 -5.34
CA VAL A 59 -22.20 1.89 -4.31
C VAL A 59 -22.30 2.85 -3.12
N LYS A 60 -22.43 2.30 -1.92
CA LYS A 60 -22.47 3.09 -0.68
C LYS A 60 -21.07 3.44 -0.22
N TYR A 61 -20.78 4.72 -0.09
CA TYR A 61 -19.51 5.20 0.44
C TYR A 61 -19.54 5.19 1.97
N VAL A 62 -18.62 4.45 2.59
CA VAL A 62 -18.44 4.33 4.03
C VAL A 62 -17.06 4.84 4.45
N VAL A 63 -17.03 5.77 5.40
CA VAL A 63 -15.82 6.25 6.09
C VAL A 63 -15.75 5.62 7.48
N LEU A 64 -14.65 4.93 7.77
CA LEU A 64 -14.33 4.39 9.08
C LEU A 64 -13.37 5.36 9.77
N TYR A 65 -13.90 6.16 10.69
CA TYR A 65 -13.19 7.22 11.38
C TYR A 65 -12.57 6.74 12.69
N PHE A 66 -11.29 7.06 12.87
CA PHE A 66 -10.47 6.78 14.04
C PHE A 66 -9.94 8.11 14.58
N GLY A 67 -10.65 8.65 15.57
CA GLY A 67 -10.28 9.86 16.29
C GLY A 67 -10.27 9.62 17.80
N ASP A 68 -9.68 10.55 18.52
CA ASP A 68 -9.57 10.49 19.97
C ASP A 68 -10.95 10.62 20.63
N PHE A 69 -11.07 10.11 21.85
CA PHE A 69 -12.26 10.32 22.68
C PHE A 69 -12.00 11.52 23.58
N ASP A 70 -12.12 12.72 23.02
CA ASP A 70 -11.94 13.99 23.71
C ASP A 70 -12.85 15.08 23.11
N PRO A 71 -12.87 16.32 23.65
CA PRO A 71 -13.73 17.39 23.13
C PRO A 71 -13.49 17.71 21.65
N SER A 72 -12.26 17.61 21.16
CA SER A 72 -11.91 17.93 19.77
C SER A 72 -12.30 16.79 18.83
N GLY A 73 -11.88 15.56 19.13
CA GLY A 73 -12.14 14.37 18.31
C GLY A 73 -13.63 14.05 18.16
N GLU A 74 -14.44 14.25 19.21
CA GLU A 74 -15.90 14.10 19.11
C GLU A 74 -16.55 15.18 18.23
N ASP A 75 -16.06 16.43 18.28
CA ASP A 75 -16.60 17.50 17.45
C ASP A 75 -16.12 17.42 16.00
N ILE A 76 -14.89 16.98 15.76
CA ILE A 76 -14.38 16.68 14.41
C ILE A 76 -15.20 15.55 13.79
N PHE A 77 -15.46 14.47 14.53
CA PHE A 77 -16.35 13.40 14.06
C PHE A 77 -17.74 13.93 13.69
N ARG A 78 -18.36 14.72 14.58
CA ARG A 78 -19.66 15.36 14.33
C ARG A 78 -19.63 16.20 13.05
N TRP A 79 -18.62 17.06 12.92
CA TRP A 79 -18.47 17.96 11.79
C TRP A 79 -18.28 17.20 10.47
N ILE A 80 -17.38 16.21 10.43
CA ILE A 80 -17.18 15.36 9.25
C ILE A 80 -18.49 14.68 8.86
N ASN A 81 -19.23 14.13 9.82
CA ASN A 81 -20.49 13.45 9.55
C ASN A 81 -21.56 14.42 9.01
N GLU A 82 -21.66 15.65 9.54
CA GLU A 82 -22.58 16.68 9.03
C GLU A 82 -22.22 17.13 7.62
N GLU A 83 -20.94 17.37 7.33
CA GLU A 83 -20.46 17.81 6.02
C GLU A 83 -20.58 16.72 4.94
N LEU A 84 -20.41 15.45 5.33
CA LEU A 84 -20.46 14.32 4.41
C LEU A 84 -21.89 13.78 4.18
N LYS A 85 -22.83 14.10 5.06
CA LYS A 85 -24.24 13.66 4.98
C LYS A 85 -24.95 14.07 3.68
N PRO A 86 -24.85 15.33 3.17
CA PRO A 86 -25.45 15.72 1.90
C PRO A 86 -24.95 14.91 0.70
N TYR A 87 -23.79 14.28 0.82
CA TYR A 87 -23.18 13.46 -0.22
C TYR A 87 -23.53 11.96 -0.10
N ASN A 88 -24.42 11.59 0.84
CA ASN A 88 -24.81 10.21 1.12
C ASN A 88 -23.60 9.31 1.49
N ILE A 89 -22.61 9.90 2.17
CA ILE A 89 -21.44 9.19 2.69
C ILE A 89 -21.70 8.88 4.17
N GLU A 90 -21.60 7.61 4.54
CA GLU A 90 -21.81 7.16 5.92
C GLU A 90 -20.50 7.22 6.70
N VAL A 91 -20.46 7.98 7.79
CA VAL A 91 -19.26 8.11 8.64
C VAL A 91 -19.48 7.36 9.95
N HIS A 92 -18.61 6.40 10.25
CA HIS A 92 -18.69 5.57 11.46
C HIS A 92 -17.44 5.78 12.31
N LYS A 93 -17.60 6.28 13.54
CA LYS A 93 -16.52 6.25 14.55
C LYS A 93 -16.36 4.81 15.05
N VAL A 94 -15.23 4.18 14.73
CA VAL A 94 -15.02 2.74 14.97
C VAL A 94 -14.08 2.41 16.13
N ALA A 95 -13.31 3.40 16.57
CA ALA A 95 -12.40 3.28 17.70
C ALA A 95 -12.71 4.36 18.76
N LEU A 96 -12.40 4.01 20.01
CA LEU A 96 -12.65 4.81 21.21
C LEU A 96 -14.11 5.29 21.34
N THR A 97 -15.08 4.41 21.08
CA THR A 97 -16.45 4.69 21.56
C THR A 97 -16.48 4.65 23.09
N LYS A 98 -17.47 5.29 23.70
CA LYS A 98 -17.64 5.26 25.17
C LYS A 98 -17.64 3.82 25.71
N GLU A 99 -18.31 2.92 25.01
CA GLU A 99 -18.39 1.49 25.36
C GLU A 99 -17.02 0.80 25.26
N GLN A 100 -16.20 1.15 24.26
CA GLN A 100 -14.85 0.62 24.10
C GLN A 100 -13.91 1.15 25.18
N VAL A 101 -13.98 2.44 25.52
CA VAL A 101 -13.19 3.05 26.60
C VAL A 101 -13.43 2.32 27.92
N ILE A 102 -14.70 2.07 28.26
CA ILE A 102 -15.08 1.33 29.46
C ILE A 102 -14.63 -0.14 29.37
N ARG A 103 -14.94 -0.81 28.25
CA ARG A 103 -14.65 -2.25 28.04
C ARG A 103 -13.16 -2.56 28.15
N TYR A 104 -12.31 -1.73 27.56
CA TYR A 104 -10.86 -1.93 27.54
C TYR A 104 -10.15 -1.32 28.75
N LYS A 105 -10.89 -0.70 29.69
CA LYS A 105 -10.35 -0.07 30.90
C LYS A 105 -9.20 0.88 30.58
N LEU A 106 -9.39 1.71 29.56
CA LEU A 106 -8.34 2.60 29.08
C LEU A 106 -8.05 3.69 30.13
N PRO A 107 -6.78 4.10 30.30
CA PRO A 107 -6.41 5.11 31.30
C PRO A 107 -7.08 6.45 30.94
N PRO A 108 -7.99 6.96 31.79
CA PRO A 108 -8.67 8.22 31.51
C PRO A 108 -7.74 9.39 31.77
N MET A 109 -7.82 10.40 30.91
CA MET A 109 -7.20 11.71 31.09
C MET A 109 -8.29 12.75 31.36
N ILE A 110 -7.90 13.86 31.99
CA ILE A 110 -8.81 15.00 32.14
C ILE A 110 -8.78 15.78 30.81
N PRO A 111 -9.95 16.01 30.17
CA PRO A 111 -10.00 16.80 28.95
C PRO A 111 -9.47 18.23 29.19
N LYS A 112 -8.85 18.83 28.17
CA LYS A 112 -8.30 20.18 28.28
C LYS A 112 -9.43 21.19 28.55
N LYS A 113 -9.45 21.77 29.75
CA LYS A 113 -10.47 22.75 30.19
C LYS A 113 -10.51 24.02 29.33
N SER A 114 -9.38 24.34 28.69
CA SER A 114 -9.26 25.47 27.75
C SER A 114 -9.90 25.20 26.39
N ASP A 115 -10.27 23.96 26.06
CA ASP A 115 -10.95 23.67 24.80
C ASP A 115 -12.36 24.30 24.81
N PRO A 116 -12.73 25.12 23.81
CA PRO A 116 -14.05 25.75 23.76
C PRO A 116 -15.22 24.73 23.78
N ARG A 117 -14.96 23.48 23.40
CA ARG A 117 -15.94 22.39 23.35
C ARG A 117 -16.10 21.66 24.68
N TYR A 118 -15.23 21.95 25.66
CA TYR A 118 -15.16 21.25 26.96
C TYR A 118 -16.52 21.14 27.64
N LYS A 119 -17.24 22.26 27.82
CA LYS A 119 -18.52 22.28 28.54
C LYS A 119 -19.55 21.33 27.93
N LYS A 120 -19.69 21.35 26.60
CA LYS A 120 -20.63 20.50 25.86
C LYS A 120 -20.21 19.03 25.91
N TYR A 121 -18.91 18.77 25.81
CA TYR A 121 -18.35 17.42 25.90
C TYR A 121 -18.59 16.80 27.28
N VAL A 122 -18.21 17.51 28.35
CA VAL A 122 -18.33 17.01 29.74
C VAL A 122 -19.78 16.76 30.12
N ALA A 123 -20.70 17.61 29.70
CA ALA A 123 -22.13 17.39 29.92
C ALA A 123 -22.64 16.07 29.30
N LYS A 124 -22.03 15.61 28.20
CA LYS A 124 -22.45 14.40 27.47
C LYS A 124 -21.68 13.14 27.89
N TYR A 125 -20.38 13.28 28.13
CA TYR A 125 -19.46 12.15 28.28
C TYR A 125 -18.75 12.10 29.64
N GLY A 126 -18.85 13.16 30.45
CA GLY A 126 -18.09 13.32 31.69
C GLY A 126 -16.68 13.86 31.46
N GLU A 127 -15.91 14.01 32.55
CA GLU A 127 -14.52 14.49 32.51
C GLU A 127 -13.53 13.35 32.18
N VAL A 128 -13.77 12.65 31.07
CA VAL A 128 -12.91 11.56 30.60
C VAL A 128 -12.48 11.84 29.17
N ALA A 129 -11.17 11.82 28.94
CA ALA A 129 -10.56 11.86 27.62
C ALA A 129 -9.63 10.66 27.43
N VAL A 130 -9.53 10.12 26.21
CA VAL A 130 -8.62 9.02 25.87
C VAL A 130 -8.10 9.22 24.46
N GLU A 131 -6.78 9.12 24.30
CA GLU A 131 -6.11 9.15 22.99
C GLU A 131 -6.08 7.76 22.35
N LEU A 132 -6.07 7.72 21.02
CA LEU A 132 -6.12 6.47 20.25
C LEU A 132 -4.91 5.55 20.49
N ASP A 133 -3.76 6.13 20.83
CA ASP A 133 -2.53 5.40 21.19
C ASP A 133 -2.59 4.74 22.58
N ALA A 134 -3.60 5.05 23.40
CA ALA A 134 -3.86 4.33 24.64
C ALA A 134 -4.42 2.91 24.40
N LEU A 135 -4.94 2.61 23.20
CA LEU A 135 -5.35 1.25 22.84
C LEU A 135 -4.13 0.36 22.62
N HIS A 136 -4.15 -0.83 23.22
CA HIS A 136 -3.14 -1.83 22.93
C HIS A 136 -3.10 -2.14 21.41
N PRO A 137 -1.92 -2.21 20.77
CA PRO A 137 -1.81 -2.35 19.31
C PRO A 137 -2.59 -3.54 18.72
N ALA A 138 -2.64 -4.66 19.45
CA ALA A 138 -3.42 -5.83 19.02
C ALA A 138 -4.94 -5.56 18.99
N ILE A 139 -5.45 -4.74 19.90
CA ILE A 139 -6.88 -4.37 19.95
C ILE A 139 -7.19 -3.41 18.80
N LEU A 140 -6.35 -2.39 18.59
CA LEU A 140 -6.54 -1.44 17.48
C LEU A 140 -6.50 -2.16 16.12
N ARG A 141 -5.57 -3.10 15.95
CA ARG A 141 -5.52 -4.00 14.78
C ARG A 141 -6.83 -4.76 14.57
N ASP A 142 -7.39 -5.31 15.63
CA ASP A 142 -8.64 -6.08 15.56
C ASP A 142 -9.84 -5.20 15.23
N ILE A 143 -9.88 -3.98 15.77
CA ILE A 143 -10.90 -2.97 15.44
C ILE A 143 -10.83 -2.63 13.95
N ILE A 144 -9.64 -2.29 13.41
CA ILE A 144 -9.43 -1.98 11.99
C ILE A 144 -9.91 -3.15 11.11
N ARG A 145 -9.48 -4.37 11.44
CA ARG A 145 -9.86 -5.57 10.68
C ARG A 145 -11.38 -5.76 10.68
N LYS A 146 -12.01 -5.75 11.85
CA LYS A 146 -13.45 -6.03 12.00
C LYS A 146 -14.29 -4.94 11.32
N SER A 147 -13.88 -3.68 11.43
CA SER A 147 -14.60 -2.56 10.82
C SER A 147 -14.57 -2.61 9.30
N ILE A 148 -13.44 -2.98 8.69
CA ILE A 148 -13.35 -3.18 7.24
C ILE A 148 -14.15 -4.40 6.80
N LEU A 149 -13.96 -5.55 7.47
CA LEU A 149 -14.62 -6.81 7.09
C LEU A 149 -16.14 -6.73 7.18
N LYS A 150 -16.70 -5.87 8.04
CA LYS A 150 -18.15 -5.62 8.12
C LYS A 150 -18.75 -5.18 6.78
N TYR A 151 -17.98 -4.49 5.94
CA TYR A 151 -18.44 -3.94 4.67
C TYR A 151 -17.86 -4.69 3.45
N MET A 152 -17.00 -5.68 3.67
CA MET A 152 -16.35 -6.43 2.62
C MET A 152 -17.08 -7.76 2.38
N ASP A 153 -17.43 -8.01 1.12
CA ASP A 153 -17.73 -9.35 0.65
C ASP A 153 -16.43 -10.16 0.58
N ILE A 154 -16.30 -11.10 1.51
CA ILE A 154 -15.09 -11.92 1.63
C ILE A 154 -15.00 -12.99 0.53
N HIS A 155 -16.13 -13.40 -0.06
CA HIS A 155 -16.13 -14.34 -1.19
C HIS A 155 -15.56 -13.66 -2.44
N LYS A 156 -16.00 -12.43 -2.74
CA LYS A 156 -15.41 -11.64 -3.83
C LYS A 156 -13.92 -11.37 -3.62
N ARG A 157 -13.50 -11.10 -2.38
CA ARG A 157 -12.08 -10.99 -2.08
C ARG A 157 -11.33 -12.29 -2.35
N LEU A 158 -11.88 -13.43 -1.92
CA LEU A 158 -11.27 -14.73 -2.13
C LEU A 158 -11.09 -15.04 -3.63
N GLU A 159 -12.10 -14.76 -4.45
CA GLU A 159 -12.02 -14.92 -5.91
C GLU A 159 -10.86 -14.11 -6.51
N VAL A 160 -10.72 -12.84 -6.11
CA VAL A 160 -9.63 -11.98 -6.59
C VAL A 160 -8.27 -12.49 -6.10
N GLU A 161 -8.15 -12.90 -4.83
CA GLU A 161 -6.89 -13.44 -4.28
C GLU A 161 -6.50 -14.76 -4.94
N ILE A 162 -7.45 -15.64 -5.26
CA ILE A 162 -7.18 -16.87 -6.00
C ILE A 162 -6.71 -16.53 -7.42
N GLY A 163 -7.41 -15.63 -8.13
CA GLY A 163 -7.04 -15.25 -9.50
C GLY A 163 -5.61 -14.70 -9.57
N GLU A 164 -5.29 -13.73 -8.71
CA GLU A 164 -3.95 -13.16 -8.62
C GLU A 164 -2.90 -14.17 -8.12
N GLY A 165 -3.29 -15.08 -7.22
CA GLY A 165 -2.44 -16.16 -6.72
C GLY A 165 -2.07 -17.16 -7.81
N ILE A 166 -3.00 -17.53 -8.68
CA ILE A 166 -2.74 -18.41 -9.83
C ILE A 166 -1.72 -17.75 -10.77
N GLU A 167 -1.91 -16.47 -11.12
CA GLU A 167 -0.98 -15.75 -11.99
C GLU A 167 0.43 -15.69 -11.38
N TYR A 168 0.51 -15.39 -10.07
CA TYR A 168 1.77 -15.33 -9.35
C TYR A 168 2.48 -16.68 -9.26
N GLU A 169 1.75 -17.75 -8.92
CA GLU A 169 2.32 -19.09 -8.85
C GLU A 169 2.73 -19.62 -10.22
N ALA A 170 1.96 -19.33 -11.29
CA ALA A 170 2.36 -19.66 -12.66
C ALA A 170 3.68 -18.97 -13.04
N TYR A 171 3.83 -17.67 -12.72
CA TYR A 171 5.09 -16.96 -12.91
C TYR A 171 6.24 -17.64 -12.15
N ARG A 172 6.04 -17.98 -10.87
CA ARG A 172 7.09 -18.60 -10.05
C ARG A 172 7.54 -19.95 -10.59
N VAL A 173 6.60 -20.80 -11.00
CA VAL A 173 6.90 -22.10 -11.60
C VAL A 173 7.72 -21.94 -12.88
N VAL A 174 7.33 -21.00 -13.75
CA VAL A 174 8.06 -20.72 -14.98
C VAL A 174 9.44 -20.14 -14.68
N ASP A 175 9.55 -19.17 -13.79
CA ASP A 175 10.82 -18.53 -13.42
C ASP A 175 11.81 -19.55 -12.83
N GLU A 176 11.33 -20.47 -11.99
CA GLU A 176 12.15 -21.54 -11.42
C GLU A 176 12.76 -22.44 -12.50
N VAL A 177 11.96 -22.88 -13.48
CA VAL A 177 12.44 -23.67 -14.62
C VAL A 177 13.38 -22.85 -15.50
N LEU A 178 13.02 -21.61 -15.83
CA LEU A 178 13.81 -20.74 -16.69
C LEU A 178 15.14 -20.33 -16.04
N ARG A 179 15.25 -20.33 -14.72
CA ARG A 179 16.48 -19.96 -14.01
C ARG A 179 17.63 -20.88 -14.35
N ASP A 180 17.38 -22.18 -14.40
CA ASP A 180 18.39 -23.18 -14.75
C ASP A 180 18.75 -23.13 -16.24
N ILE A 181 17.75 -22.93 -17.10
CA ILE A 181 17.96 -22.78 -18.54
C ILE A 181 18.78 -21.51 -18.83
N ARG A 182 18.40 -20.38 -18.22
CA ARG A 182 19.09 -19.09 -18.34
C ARG A 182 20.56 -19.23 -17.97
N ARG A 183 20.87 -19.84 -16.82
CA ARG A 183 22.25 -20.06 -16.38
C ARG A 183 23.07 -20.84 -17.40
N LYS A 184 22.54 -21.93 -17.95
CA LYS A 184 23.22 -22.72 -18.99
C LYS A 184 23.47 -21.90 -20.26
N LEU A 185 22.48 -21.12 -20.69
CA LEU A 185 22.62 -20.27 -21.88
C LEU A 185 23.61 -19.13 -21.67
N GLU A 186 23.65 -18.55 -20.48
CA GLU A 186 24.64 -17.54 -20.08
C GLU A 186 26.06 -18.12 -20.12
N GLU A 187 26.27 -19.34 -19.63
CA GLU A 187 27.56 -20.04 -19.71
C GLU A 187 28.02 -20.25 -21.16
N ILE A 188 27.10 -20.68 -22.04
CA ILE A 188 27.37 -20.88 -23.47
C ILE A 188 27.72 -19.54 -24.15
N ALA A 189 26.93 -18.50 -23.89
CA ALA A 189 27.18 -17.17 -24.43
C ALA A 189 28.53 -16.62 -23.96
N ALA A 190 28.82 -16.69 -22.66
CA ALA A 190 30.06 -16.23 -22.07
C ALA A 190 31.27 -16.98 -22.64
N LYS A 191 31.15 -18.30 -22.85
CA LYS A 191 32.20 -19.11 -23.51
C LYS A 191 32.48 -18.62 -24.93
N LYS A 192 31.44 -18.45 -25.74
CA LYS A 192 31.59 -18.01 -27.14
C LYS A 192 32.14 -16.60 -27.26
N ILE A 193 31.64 -15.66 -26.45
CA ILE A 193 32.14 -14.29 -26.37
C ILE A 193 33.62 -14.29 -26.00
N ARG A 194 34.02 -15.08 -24.99
CA ARG A 194 35.41 -15.19 -24.55
C ARG A 194 36.32 -15.71 -25.66
N GLU A 195 35.89 -16.74 -26.39
CA GLU A 195 36.64 -17.29 -27.53
C GLU A 195 36.91 -16.22 -28.60
N GLU A 196 35.88 -15.45 -28.98
CA GLU A 196 36.00 -14.41 -30.00
C GLU A 196 36.83 -13.21 -29.53
N ILE A 197 36.59 -12.73 -28.30
CA ILE A 197 37.38 -11.64 -27.72
C ILE A 197 38.85 -12.04 -27.62
N ASN A 198 39.18 -13.26 -27.19
CA ASN A 198 40.59 -13.69 -27.06
C ASN A 198 41.35 -13.65 -28.39
N ILE A 199 40.67 -13.77 -29.54
CA ILE A 199 41.28 -13.65 -30.87
C ILE A 199 41.56 -12.18 -31.23
N VAL A 200 40.63 -11.28 -30.88
CA VAL A 200 40.71 -9.85 -31.24
C VAL A 200 41.55 -9.06 -30.24
N LEU A 201 41.45 -9.39 -28.95
CA LEU A 201 41.99 -8.62 -27.83
C LEU A 201 43.48 -8.28 -27.98
N PRO A 202 44.39 -9.21 -28.35
CA PRO A 202 45.81 -8.88 -28.51
C PRO A 202 46.08 -7.77 -29.54
N LYS A 203 45.21 -7.63 -30.55
CA LYS A 203 45.35 -6.64 -31.62
C LYS A 203 44.86 -5.25 -31.22
N VAL A 204 43.92 -5.19 -30.28
CA VAL A 204 43.27 -3.94 -29.86
C VAL A 204 43.65 -3.52 -28.44
N TYR A 205 44.40 -4.34 -27.71
CA TYR A 205 44.70 -4.16 -26.29
C TYR A 205 45.28 -2.77 -25.97
N SER A 206 46.34 -2.36 -26.67
CA SER A 206 46.98 -1.05 -26.42
C SER A 206 46.03 0.11 -26.66
N ARG A 207 45.21 0.04 -27.72
CA ARG A 207 44.20 1.09 -28.01
C ARG A 207 43.13 1.16 -26.92
N LEU A 208 42.68 0.02 -26.40
CA LEU A 208 41.71 -0.03 -25.31
C LEU A 208 42.30 0.53 -24.00
N LEU A 209 43.58 0.26 -23.75
CA LEU A 209 44.31 0.80 -22.60
C LEU A 209 44.42 2.32 -22.68
N GLU A 210 44.83 2.86 -23.83
CA GLU A 210 44.90 4.30 -24.07
C GLU A 210 43.53 4.99 -23.92
N ALA A 211 42.45 4.34 -24.37
CA ALA A 211 41.09 4.86 -24.20
C ALA A 211 40.69 4.94 -22.73
N LEU A 212 41.00 3.91 -21.93
CA LEU A 212 40.77 3.90 -20.50
C LEU A 212 41.59 4.99 -19.77
N GLU A 213 42.85 5.20 -20.16
CA GLU A 213 43.69 6.28 -19.62
C GLU A 213 43.13 7.67 -19.90
N LYS A 214 42.37 7.83 -20.99
CA LYS A 214 41.64 9.06 -21.34
C LYS A 214 40.28 9.19 -20.65
N GLY A 215 39.88 8.21 -19.83
CA GLY A 215 38.61 8.18 -19.13
C GLY A 215 37.42 7.70 -19.96
N GLU A 216 37.66 7.02 -21.08
CA GLU A 216 36.59 6.44 -21.92
C GLU A 216 36.09 5.09 -21.36
N GLU A 217 34.82 4.77 -21.59
CA GLU A 217 34.23 3.48 -21.18
C GLU A 217 34.57 2.33 -22.13
N LEU A 218 34.87 1.17 -21.58
CA LEU A 218 35.13 -0.05 -22.34
C LEU A 218 33.84 -0.64 -22.92
N ARG A 219 33.78 -0.79 -24.25
CA ARG A 219 32.64 -1.41 -24.97
C ARG A 219 33.05 -2.72 -25.62
N LEU A 220 32.72 -3.84 -24.99
CA LEU A 220 33.06 -5.18 -25.50
C LEU A 220 32.24 -5.60 -26.71
N GLU A 221 31.08 -4.98 -26.93
CA GLU A 221 30.12 -5.30 -28.00
C GLU A 221 30.73 -5.23 -29.42
N GLN A 222 31.81 -4.47 -29.58
CA GLN A 222 32.53 -4.32 -30.84
C GLN A 222 33.65 -5.37 -31.03
N LEU A 223 33.91 -6.20 -30.02
CA LEU A 223 35.04 -7.14 -29.99
C LEU A 223 34.64 -8.59 -30.28
N TYR A 224 33.34 -8.85 -30.52
CA TYR A 224 32.80 -10.15 -30.87
C TYR A 224 31.59 -10.00 -31.80
N ASN A 225 31.22 -11.07 -32.52
CA ASN A 225 30.03 -11.12 -33.35
C ASN A 225 28.77 -11.34 -32.49
N ARG A 226 28.15 -10.23 -32.07
CA ARG A 226 26.95 -10.26 -31.25
C ARG A 226 25.77 -11.01 -31.89
N GLU A 227 25.56 -10.85 -33.19
CA GLU A 227 24.48 -11.56 -33.90
C GLU A 227 24.72 -13.07 -33.92
N GLY A 228 25.97 -13.49 -34.15
CA GLY A 228 26.37 -14.89 -34.09
C GLY A 228 26.14 -15.52 -32.72
N VAL A 229 26.51 -14.83 -31.63
CA VAL A 229 26.27 -15.29 -30.25
C VAL A 229 24.77 -15.37 -29.96
N MET A 230 23.98 -14.38 -30.38
CA MET A 230 22.52 -14.43 -30.21
C MET A 230 21.88 -15.61 -30.95
N GLN A 231 22.35 -15.91 -32.16
CA GLN A 231 21.85 -17.03 -32.94
C GLN A 231 22.19 -18.37 -32.28
N LEU A 232 23.43 -18.53 -31.79
CA LEU A 232 23.84 -19.70 -30.99
C LEU A 232 22.94 -19.89 -29.77
N VAL A 233 22.73 -18.84 -28.97
CA VAL A 233 21.88 -18.91 -27.77
C VAL A 233 20.44 -19.31 -28.12
N LYS A 234 19.88 -18.79 -29.23
CA LYS A 234 18.55 -19.18 -29.72
C LYS A 234 18.49 -20.66 -30.13
N GLU A 235 19.53 -21.16 -30.79
CA GLU A 235 19.62 -22.56 -31.20
C GLU A 235 19.73 -23.50 -30.00
N GLU A 236 20.50 -23.13 -28.97
CA GLU A 236 20.60 -23.90 -27.74
C GLU A 236 19.31 -23.85 -26.92
N LEU A 237 18.64 -22.71 -26.85
CA LEU A 237 17.32 -22.61 -26.20
C LEU A 237 16.30 -23.57 -26.82
N LYS A 238 16.29 -23.71 -28.16
CA LYS A 238 15.41 -24.64 -28.89
C LYS A 238 15.68 -26.12 -28.60
N LYS A 239 16.86 -26.48 -28.07
CA LYS A 239 17.18 -27.87 -27.70
C LYS A 239 16.74 -28.22 -26.29
N VAL A 240 16.51 -27.20 -25.46
CA VAL A 240 16.21 -27.35 -24.02
C VAL A 240 14.71 -27.26 -23.74
N ILE A 241 13.96 -26.53 -24.59
CA ILE A 241 12.48 -26.47 -24.59
C ILE A 241 11.94 -27.59 -25.48
#